data_AF-T1AX81-F1
#
_entry.id   AF-T1AX81-F1
#
_cell.length_a   1.000
_cell.length_b   1.000
_cell.length_c   1.000
_cell.angle_alpha   90.00
_cell.angle_beta   90.00
_cell.angle_gamma   90.00
#
_symmetry.space_group_name_H-M   'P 1'
#
loop_
_entity.id
_entity.type
_entity.pdbx_description
1 polymer ?
#
loop_
_entity_poly.entity_id
_entity_poly.type
_entity_poly.pdbx_seq_one_letter_code
_entity_poly.pdbx_strand_id
1 'polypeptide(L)' 'MPTLFARIPEDRVGVLIGPGGRTRRELAAATRTVVDVESAEGEVRIQGPDDDPIPALQARDIVLAIGRGFSPTRAFRLL' A
#
# COMPACT_ATOMS: atom_id res chain seq x y z
N MET A 1 11.51 -1.68 12.76
CA MET A 1 10.46 -1.11 11.90
C MET A 1 9.25 -2.05 11.92
N PRO A 2 8.08 -1.63 12.43
CA PRO A 2 6.87 -2.46 12.38
C PRO A 2 6.59 -2.85 10.93
N THR A 3 6.45 -4.16 10.70
CA THR A 3 6.21 -4.71 9.38
C THR A 3 4.83 -5.34 9.35
N LEU A 4 4.02 -4.94 8.37
CA LEU A 4 2.69 -5.48 8.12
C LEU A 4 2.65 -6.10 6.73
N PHE A 5 1.76 -7.06 6.56
CA PHE A 5 1.50 -7.72 5.29
C PHE A 5 0.03 -7.53 4.91
N ALA A 6 -0.21 -7.32 3.62
CA ALA A 6 -1.53 -7.32 3.03
C ALA A 6 -1.50 -8.16 1.75
N ARG A 7 -2.54 -8.96 1.52
CA ARG A 7 -2.72 -9.65 0.25
C ARG A 7 -3.87 -9.00 -0.51
N ILE A 8 -3.64 -8.71 -1.78
CA ILE A 8 -4.64 -8.16 -2.70
C ILE A 8 -4.79 -9.08 -3.92
N PRO A 9 -5.93 -9.04 -4.63
CA PRO A 9 -6.09 -9.77 -5.88
C PRO A 9 -5.01 -9.39 -6.91
N GLU A 10 -4.53 -10.37 -7.68
CA GLU A 10 -3.45 -10.18 -8.66
C GLU A 10 -3.78 -9.11 -9.71
N ASP A 11 -5.04 -9.07 -10.17
CA ASP A 11 -5.53 -8.07 -11.12
C ASP A 11 -5.50 -6.63 -10.56
N ARG A 12 -5.40 -6.49 -9.24
CA ARG A 12 -5.32 -5.19 -8.54
C ARG A 12 -3.89 -4.75 -8.24
N VAL A 13 -2.91 -5.64 -8.36
CA VAL A 13 -1.48 -5.30 -8.17
C VAL A 13 -1.06 -4.18 -9.11
N GLY A 14 -1.45 -4.26 -10.38
CA GLY A 14 -1.15 -3.20 -11.36
C GLY A 14 -1.71 -1.83 -10.98
N VAL A 15 -2.87 -1.79 -10.31
CA VAL A 15 -3.51 -0.55 -9.84
C VAL A 15 -2.76 0.04 -8.64
N LEU A 16 -2.31 -0.82 -7.72
CA LEU A 16 -1.49 -0.42 -6.57
C LEU A 16 -0.13 0.12 -7.00
N ILE A 17 0.52 -0.52 -7.98
CA ILE A 17 1.79 -0.06 -8.54
C ILE A 17 1.56 1.27 -9.28
N GLY A 18 0.55 1.30 -10.15
CA GLY A 18 0.22 2.45 -10.99
C GLY A 18 1.23 2.70 -12.12
N PRO A 19 0.94 3.65 -13.04
CA PRO A 19 1.80 3.92 -14.20
C PRO A 19 3.22 4.29 -13.78
N GLY A 20 4.20 3.47 -14.18
CA GLY A 20 5.61 3.65 -13.79
C GLY A 20 5.84 3.61 -12.28
N GLY A 21 5.00 2.92 -11.50
CA GLY A 21 5.14 2.84 -10.04
C GLY A 21 4.73 4.11 -9.29
N ARG A 22 3.94 5.00 -9.91
CA ARG A 22 3.60 6.31 -9.35
C ARG A 22 2.71 6.19 -8.10
N THR A 23 1.67 5.36 -8.15
CA THR A 23 0.74 5.14 -7.02
C THR A 23 1.45 4.58 -5.80
N ARG A 24 2.28 3.55 -5.98
CA ARG A 24 3.07 2.98 -4.88
C ARG A 24 4.01 4.01 -4.23
N ARG A 25 4.68 4.83 -5.04
CA ARG A 25 5.58 5.88 -4.55
C ARG A 25 4.83 6.96 -3.77
N GLU A 26 3.66 7.36 -4.26
CA GLU A 26 2.78 8.31 -3.58
C GLU A 26 2.29 7.76 -2.24
N LEU A 27 1.87 6.50 -2.20
CA LEU A 27 1.50 5.80 -0.96
C LEU A 27 2.63 5.77 0.05
N ALA A 28 3.82 5.32 -0.36
CA ALA A 28 4.99 5.25 0.48
C ALA A 28 5.37 6.63 1.05
N ALA A 29 5.34 7.67 0.20
CA ALA A 29 5.65 9.03 0.61
C ALA A 29 4.60 9.60 1.59
N ALA A 30 3.31 9.45 1.29
CA ALA A 30 2.22 9.99 2.10
C ALA A 30 2.14 9.35 3.49
N THR A 31 2.51 8.07 3.59
CA THR A 31 2.47 7.31 4.84
C THR A 31 3.84 7.15 5.50
N ARG A 32 4.91 7.75 4.96
CA ARG A 32 6.28 7.56 5.49
C ARG A 32 6.64 6.08 5.68
N THR A 33 6.26 5.24 4.72
CA THR A 33 6.50 3.79 4.75
C THR A 33 7.32 3.31 3.57
N VAL A 34 7.93 2.14 3.72
CA VAL A 34 8.46 1.36 2.59
C VAL A 34 7.39 0.35 2.17
N VAL A 35 7.07 0.31 0.88
CA VAL A 35 6.04 -0.57 0.31
C VAL A 35 6.66 -1.41 -0.81
N ASP A 36 6.79 -2.71 -0.56
CA ASP A 36 7.26 -3.71 -1.51
C ASP A 36 6.10 -4.61 -1.93
N VAL A 37 6.06 -4.97 -3.22
CA VAL A 37 4.95 -5.72 -3.81
C VAL A 37 5.51 -6.92 -4.53
N GLU A 38 5.19 -8.11 -4.03
CA GLU A 38 5.44 -9.36 -4.73
C GLU A 38 4.30 -9.60 -5.71
N SER A 39 4.59 -9.42 -7.00
CA SER A 39 3.55 -9.29 -8.02
C SER A 39 2.95 -10.64 -8.41
N ALA A 40 3.66 -11.75 -8.19
CA ALA A 40 3.17 -13.09 -8.50
C ALA A 40 2.08 -13.57 -7.54
N GLU A 41 2.11 -13.13 -6.28
CA GLU A 41 1.19 -13.61 -5.24
C GLU A 41 0.26 -12.53 -4.68
N GLY A 42 0.38 -11.30 -5.19
CA GLY A 42 -0.35 -10.14 -4.68
C GLY A 42 -0.04 -9.80 -3.22
N GLU A 43 1.10 -10.25 -2.70
CA GLU A 43 1.55 -9.93 -1.35
C GLU A 43 2.23 -8.56 -1.33
N VAL A 44 1.83 -7.73 -0.37
CA VAL A 44 2.35 -6.38 -0.16
C VAL A 44 2.94 -6.32 1.22
N ARG A 45 4.25 -6.06 1.28
CA ARG A 45 5.01 -5.84 2.51
C ARG A 45 5.09 -4.35 2.78
N ILE A 46 4.74 -3.95 3.99
CA ILE A 46 4.65 -2.55 4.42
C ILE A 46 5.50 -2.38 5.66
N GLN A 47 6.47 -1.47 5.62
CA GLN A 47 7.35 -1.19 6.76
C GLN A 47 7.18 0.27 7.18
N GLY A 48 6.71 0.47 8.41
CA GLY A 48 6.55 1.79 9.00
C GLY A 48 7.76 2.22 9.83
N PRO A 49 7.72 3.45 10.35
CA PRO A 49 8.77 3.97 11.23
C PRO A 49 8.71 3.31 12.63
N ASP A 50 9.83 3.29 13.34
CA ASP A 50 10.00 2.56 14.61
C ASP A 50 9.28 3.20 15.80
N ASP A 51 9.05 4.50 15.73
CA ASP A 51 8.45 5.32 16.78
C ASP A 51 6.92 5.38 16.72
N ASP A 52 6.31 5.06 15.57
CA ASP A 52 4.87 5.16 15.36
C ASP A 52 4.35 4.03 14.43
N PRO A 53 3.45 3.14 14.90
CA PRO A 53 2.85 2.11 14.07
C PRO A 53 1.69 2.61 13.18
N ILE A 54 1.11 3.79 13.46
CA ILE A 54 -0.04 4.33 12.71
C ILE A 54 0.22 4.41 11.20
N PRO A 55 1.37 4.88 10.72
CA PRO A 55 1.58 5.04 9.28
C PRO A 55 1.61 3.70 8.54
N ALA A 56 2.10 2.63 9.18
CA ALA A 56 2.02 1.27 8.63
C ALA A 56 0.56 0.78 8.54
N LEU A 57 -0.26 1.09 9.55
CA LEU A 57 -1.69 0.73 9.56
C LEU A 57 -2.45 1.49 8.47
N GLN A 58 -2.24 2.80 8.34
CA GLN A 58 -2.85 3.60 7.27
C GLN A 58 -2.45 3.11 5.89
N ALA A 59 -1.15 2.83 5.68
CA ALA A 59 -0.68 2.27 4.42
C ALA A 59 -1.35 0.94 4.08
N ARG A 60 -1.49 0.05 5.08
CA ARG A 60 -2.18 -1.24 4.93
C ARG A 60 -3.65 -1.05 4.56
N ASP A 61 -4.34 -0.12 5.19
CA ASP A 61 -5.76 0.12 4.90
C ASP A 61 -5.97 0.69 3.49
N ILE A 62 -5.07 1.56 3.02
CA ILE A 62 -5.07 2.06 1.64
C ILE A 62 -4.81 0.92 0.64
N VAL A 63 -3.81 0.06 0.89
CA VAL A 63 -3.52 -1.12 0.05
C VAL A 63 -4.75 -2.02 -0.05
N LEU A 64 -5.37 -2.35 1.08
CA LEU A 64 -6.57 -3.19 1.11
C LEU A 64 -7.76 -2.52 0.42
N ALA A 65 -7.92 -1.19 0.54
CA ALA A 65 -8.96 -0.46 -0.18
C ALA A 65 -8.75 -0.54 -1.71
N ILE A 66 -7.51 -0.39 -2.19
CA ILE A 66 -7.20 -0.57 -3.62
C ILE A 66 -7.50 -2.01 -4.06
N GLY A 67 -7.12 -3.01 -3.24
CA GLY A 67 -7.43 -4.42 -3.46
C GLY A 67 -8.94 -4.72 -3.51
N ARG A 68 -9.76 -3.96 -2.75
CA ARG A 68 -11.22 -4.06 -2.73
C ARG A 68 -11.92 -3.30 -3.86
N GLY A 69 -11.16 -2.76 -4.83
CA GLY A 69 -11.72 -2.12 -6.01
C GLY A 69 -11.82 -0.59 -5.95
N PHE A 70 -11.41 0.05 -4.84
CA PHE A 70 -11.34 1.50 -4.82
C PHE A 70 -10.22 2.02 -5.74
N SER A 71 -10.49 3.13 -6.42
CA SER A 71 -9.44 3.88 -7.15
C SER A 71 -8.42 4.45 -6.16
N PRO A 72 -7.13 4.61 -6.54
CA PRO A 72 -6.12 5.22 -5.67
C PRO A 72 -6.58 6.54 -5.03
N THR A 73 -7.16 7.45 -5.81
CA THR A 73 -7.69 8.73 -5.33
C THR A 73 -8.75 8.60 -4.22
N ARG A 74 -9.57 7.54 -4.25
CA ARG A 74 -10.58 7.28 -3.20
C ARG A 74 -9.94 6.61 -1.98
N ALA A 75 -9.01 5.68 -2.21
CA ALA A 75 -8.31 4.99 -1.15
C ALA A 75 -7.45 5.96 -0.30
N PHE A 76 -6.81 6.95 -0.92
CA PHE A 76 -6.02 7.97 -0.23
C PHE A 76 -6.83 8.90 0.70
N ARG A 77 -8.16 8.83 0.69
CA ARG A 77 -9.00 9.57 1.67
C ARG A 77 -8.95 8.97 3.08
N LEU A 78 -8.24 7.86 3.28
CA LEU A 78 -7.98 7.25 4.58
C LEU A 78 -6.80 7.90 5.33
N LEU A 79 -6.14 8.86 4.69
CA LEU A 79 -5.07 9.67 5.29
C LEU A 79 -5.64 10.78 6.18
#